data_AF-A0A2M9QB27-F1
#
_entry.id   AF-A0A2M9QB27-F1
#
_cell.length_a   1.000
_cell.length_b   1.000
_cell.length_c   1.000
_cell.angle_alpha   90.00
_cell.angle_beta   90.00
_cell.angle_gamma   90.00
#
_symmetry.space_group_name_H-M   'P 1'
#
loop_
_entity.id
_entity.type
_entity.pdbx_description
1 polymer ?
#
loop_
_entity_poly.entity_id
_entity_poly.type
_entity_poly.pdbx_seq_one_letter_code
_entity_poly.pdbx_strand_id
1 'polypeptide(L)'
;PSGEVEFDGALAYVVGDPNKGIYYMLEALNLSRICNAVASIGIIHRGYLEAKHYVTNRHAFGKPLTQYPMIKDTLGKFAAKLHVEVATVFDLIQLYDKVTSGQGNKEDTILNRLYIA
;
A
#
# COMPACT_ATOMS: atom_id res chain seq x y z
N PRO A 1 11.80 15.81 2.27
CA PRO A 1 12.06 16.98 1.40
C PRO A 1 12.03 16.50 -0.05
N SER A 2 11.29 17.16 -0.91
CA SER A 2 11.24 16.86 -2.35
C SER A 2 11.75 18.09 -3.09
N GLY A 3 12.53 17.90 -4.15
CA GLY A 3 13.13 18.98 -4.91
C GLY A 3 13.65 18.51 -6.26
N GLU A 4 13.89 19.46 -7.14
CA GLU A 4 14.49 19.24 -8.45
C GLU A 4 16.02 19.26 -8.30
N VAL A 5 16.70 18.45 -9.10
CA VAL A 5 18.17 18.29 -9.05
C VAL A 5 18.76 18.34 -10.45
N GLU A 6 19.85 19.07 -10.61
CA GLU A 6 20.70 19.08 -11.79
C GLU A 6 22.00 18.34 -11.47
N PHE A 7 22.41 17.42 -12.35
CA PHE A 7 23.66 16.67 -12.20
C PHE A 7 24.72 17.25 -13.13
N ASP A 8 25.57 18.14 -12.60
CA ASP A 8 26.75 18.68 -13.32
C ASP A 8 28.04 18.09 -12.74
N GLY A 9 28.81 17.38 -13.57
CA GLY A 9 30.05 16.72 -13.15
C GLY A 9 29.89 15.70 -12.01
N ALA A 10 28.67 15.23 -11.75
CA ALA A 10 28.37 14.34 -10.63
C ALA A 10 29.06 12.98 -10.82
N LEU A 11 29.86 12.57 -9.83
CA LEU A 11 30.52 11.27 -9.83
C LEU A 11 29.49 10.16 -9.62
N ALA A 12 29.45 9.21 -10.54
CA ALA A 12 28.62 8.01 -10.44
C ALA A 12 29.40 6.77 -10.88
N TYR A 13 28.97 5.62 -10.39
CA TYR A 13 29.55 4.32 -10.71
C TYR A 13 28.49 3.43 -11.34
N VAL A 14 28.88 2.69 -12.38
CA VAL A 14 27.99 1.71 -13.01
C VAL A 14 27.77 0.54 -12.05
N VAL A 15 26.51 0.18 -11.84
CA VAL A 15 26.11 -0.99 -11.06
C VAL A 15 25.54 -2.04 -12.01
N GLY A 16 26.18 -3.21 -12.06
CA GLY A 16 25.78 -4.32 -12.93
C GLY A 16 26.11 -4.09 -14.42
N ASP A 17 25.29 -4.65 -15.30
CA ASP A 17 25.42 -4.50 -16.76
C ASP A 17 24.84 -3.14 -17.22
N PRO A 18 25.62 -2.28 -17.92
CA PRO A 18 25.16 -1.00 -18.44
C PRO A 18 23.88 -1.08 -19.27
N ASN A 19 23.66 -2.20 -19.97
CA ASN A 19 22.49 -2.38 -20.84
C ASN A 19 21.23 -2.82 -20.09
N LYS A 20 21.33 -3.07 -18.77
CA LYS A 20 20.24 -3.59 -17.94
C LYS A 20 19.75 -2.63 -16.86
N GLY A 21 20.17 -1.36 -16.89
CA GLY A 21 19.80 -0.37 -15.87
C GLY A 21 18.29 -0.28 -15.59
N ILE A 22 17.45 -0.33 -16.63
CA ILE A 22 15.98 -0.32 -16.47
C ILE A 22 15.50 -1.56 -15.70
N TYR A 23 16.05 -2.74 -15.98
CA TYR A 23 15.65 -3.97 -15.30
C TYR A 23 16.01 -3.93 -13.81
N TYR A 24 17.21 -3.45 -13.47
CA TYR A 24 17.61 -3.28 -12.07
C TYR A 24 16.72 -2.27 -11.34
N MET A 25 16.33 -1.17 -12.01
CA MET A 25 15.44 -0.18 -11.43
C MET A 25 14.02 -0.73 -11.21
N LEU A 26 13.49 -1.52 -12.16
CA LEU A 26 12.18 -2.15 -12.04
C LEU A 26 12.09 -3.11 -10.85
N GLU A 27 13.17 -3.83 -10.54
CA GLU A 27 13.22 -4.68 -9.34
C GLU A 27 13.08 -3.85 -8.06
N ALA A 28 13.79 -2.72 -7.96
CA ALA A 28 13.68 -1.81 -6.82
C ALA A 28 12.27 -1.17 -6.70
N LEU A 29 11.63 -0.88 -7.83
CA LEU A 29 10.28 -0.31 -7.85
C LEU A 29 9.21 -1.25 -7.29
N ASN A 30 9.37 -2.57 -7.45
CA ASN A 30 8.43 -3.55 -6.91
C ASN A 30 8.33 -3.44 -5.38
N LEU A 31 9.47 -3.38 -4.69
CA LEU A 31 9.51 -3.16 -3.24
C LEU A 31 8.86 -1.83 -2.86
N SER A 32 9.19 -0.76 -3.60
CA SER A 32 8.63 0.57 -3.36
C SER A 32 7.10 0.60 -3.46
N ARG A 33 6.49 -0.18 -4.36
CA ARG A 33 5.04 -0.26 -4.51
C ARG A 33 4.37 -0.94 -3.32
N ILE A 34 4.98 -2.01 -2.79
CA ILE A 34 4.51 -2.68 -1.57
C ILE A 34 4.57 -1.69 -0.40
N CYS A 35 5.69 -0.99 -0.22
CA CYS A 35 5.82 0.02 0.83
C CYS A 35 4.76 1.13 0.71
N ASN A 36 4.48 1.59 -0.51
CA ASN A 36 3.45 2.59 -0.75
C ASN A 36 2.03 2.06 -0.43
N ALA A 37 1.74 0.80 -0.75
CA ALA A 37 0.47 0.16 -0.40
C ALA A 37 0.29 0.05 1.13
N VAL A 38 1.32 -0.37 1.85
CA VAL A 38 1.33 -0.41 3.33
C VAL A 38 1.08 0.98 3.92
N ALA A 39 1.79 2.00 3.43
CA ALA A 39 1.62 3.38 3.89
C ALA A 39 0.19 3.90 3.64
N SER A 40 -0.35 3.61 2.45
CA SER A 40 -1.71 4.00 2.07
C SER A 40 -2.75 3.35 3.00
N ILE A 41 -2.61 2.07 3.32
CA ILE A 41 -3.50 1.37 4.27
C ILE A 41 -3.38 1.97 5.67
N GLY A 42 -2.18 2.34 6.11
CA GLY A 42 -2.00 3.05 7.38
C GLY A 42 -2.82 4.34 7.46
N ILE A 43 -2.83 5.12 6.37
CA ILE A 43 -3.64 6.34 6.25
C ILE A 43 -5.14 6.02 6.26
N ILE A 44 -5.58 5.00 5.51
CA ILE A 44 -6.97 4.55 5.47
C ILE A 44 -7.44 4.12 6.86
N HIS A 45 -6.64 3.35 7.58
CA HIS A 45 -6.94 2.92 8.95
C HIS A 45 -7.05 4.12 9.89
N ARG A 46 -6.12 5.09 9.81
CA ARG A 46 -6.24 6.31 10.61
C ARG A 46 -7.54 7.05 10.29
N GLY A 47 -7.87 7.22 9.01
CA GLY A 47 -9.11 7.87 8.58
C GLY A 47 -10.37 7.19 9.13
N TYR A 48 -10.40 5.85 9.14
CA TYR A 48 -11.49 5.08 9.73
C TYR A 48 -11.61 5.31 11.25
N LEU A 49 -10.49 5.30 11.98
CA LEU A 49 -10.49 5.53 13.43
C LEU A 49 -10.99 6.93 13.78
N GLU A 50 -10.56 7.96 13.03
CA GLU A 50 -11.05 9.33 13.20
C GLU A 50 -12.55 9.44 12.93
N ALA A 51 -13.01 8.87 11.81
CA ALA A 51 -14.41 8.88 11.45
C ALA A 51 -15.27 8.20 12.53
N LYS A 52 -14.86 7.01 12.97
CA LYS A 52 -15.54 6.25 14.04
C LYS A 52 -15.57 7.04 15.34
N HIS A 53 -14.45 7.63 15.75
CA HIS A 53 -14.38 8.45 16.96
C HIS A 53 -15.32 9.66 16.86
N TYR A 54 -15.30 10.38 15.74
CA TYR A 54 -16.15 11.54 15.54
C TYR A 54 -17.64 11.21 15.60
N VAL A 55 -18.10 10.21 14.84
CA VAL A 55 -19.54 9.88 14.80
C VAL A 55 -20.06 9.29 16.11
N THR A 56 -19.18 8.72 16.93
CA THR A 56 -19.54 8.19 18.25
C THR A 56 -19.85 9.31 19.23
N ASN A 57 -19.10 10.42 19.16
CA ASN A 57 -19.23 11.55 20.08
C ASN A 57 -20.14 12.65 19.54
N ARG A 58 -20.28 12.78 18.21
CA ARG A 58 -21.09 13.82 17.59
C ARG A 58 -22.58 13.47 17.68
N HIS A 59 -23.35 14.44 18.14
CA HIS A 59 -24.81 14.39 18.16
C HIS A 59 -25.40 15.29 17.07
N ALA A 60 -26.46 14.81 16.41
CA ALA A 60 -27.29 15.59 15.51
C ALA A 60 -28.72 15.03 15.52
N PHE A 61 -29.71 15.88 15.29
CA PHE A 61 -31.13 15.49 15.28
C PHE A 61 -31.56 14.65 16.51
N GLY A 62 -31.02 15.00 17.69
CA GLY A 62 -31.42 14.47 18.99
C GLY A 62 -30.70 13.20 19.47
N LYS A 63 -29.74 12.64 18.71
CA LYS A 63 -29.01 11.43 19.12
C LYS A 63 -27.59 11.37 18.52
N PRO A 64 -26.70 10.50 19.05
CA PRO A 64 -25.39 10.25 18.44
C PRO A 64 -25.51 9.82 16.97
N LEU A 65 -24.57 10.27 16.13
CA LEU A 65 -24.57 9.92 14.70
C LEU A 65 -24.47 8.40 14.46
N THR A 66 -23.82 7.67 15.37
CA THR A 66 -23.76 6.20 15.34
C THR A 66 -25.11 5.50 15.44
N GLN A 67 -26.19 6.17 15.86
CA GLN A 67 -27.51 5.55 15.93
C GLN A 67 -28.24 5.53 14.58
N TYR A 68 -27.78 6.29 13.58
CA TYR A 68 -28.43 6.36 12.28
C TYR A 68 -28.00 5.21 11.36
N PRO A 69 -28.94 4.48 10.72
CA PRO A 69 -28.62 3.34 9.87
C PRO A 69 -27.63 3.66 8.74
N MET A 70 -27.77 4.82 8.10
CA MET A 70 -26.89 5.26 7.02
C MET A 70 -25.42 5.40 7.47
N ILE A 71 -25.20 5.92 8.69
CA ILE A 71 -23.84 6.06 9.26
C ILE A 71 -23.26 4.69 9.59
N LYS A 72 -24.07 3.79 10.16
CA LYS A 72 -23.64 2.40 10.43
C LYS A 72 -23.26 1.66 9.16
N ASP A 73 -24.07 1.77 8.10
CA ASP A 73 -23.79 1.15 6.80
C ASP A 73 -22.49 1.69 6.19
N THR A 74 -22.30 3.01 6.21
CA THR A 74 -21.08 3.65 5.69
C THR A 74 -19.84 3.21 6.46
N LEU A 75 -19.88 3.23 7.80
CA LEU A 75 -18.76 2.75 8.62
C LEU A 75 -18.51 1.25 8.44
N GLY A 76 -19.57 0.45 8.30
CA GLY A 76 -19.45 -1.00 8.06
C GLY A 76 -18.75 -1.30 6.74
N LYS A 77 -19.13 -0.63 5.66
CA LYS A 77 -18.46 -0.75 4.35
C LYS A 77 -17.02 -0.28 4.39
N PHE A 78 -16.74 0.81 5.10
CA PHE A 78 -15.39 1.31 5.28
C PHE A 78 -14.53 0.28 6.05
N ALA A 79 -15.02 -0.24 7.17
CA ALA A 79 -14.32 -1.26 7.95
C ALA A 79 -14.07 -2.53 7.12
N ALA A 80 -15.07 -3.01 6.38
CA ALA A 80 -14.94 -4.18 5.52
C ALA A 80 -13.86 -3.99 4.44
N LYS A 81 -13.87 -2.83 3.77
CA LYS A 81 -12.85 -2.48 2.77
C LYS A 81 -11.45 -2.44 3.38
N LEU A 82 -11.29 -1.76 4.52
CA LEU A 82 -10.01 -1.71 5.23
C LEU A 82 -9.50 -3.12 5.59
N HIS A 83 -10.37 -3.99 6.10
CA HIS A 83 -10.00 -5.36 6.44
C HIS A 83 -9.50 -6.16 5.23
N VAL A 84 -10.20 -6.06 4.10
CA VAL A 84 -9.79 -6.73 2.86
C VAL A 84 -8.44 -6.18 2.36
N GLU A 85 -8.28 -4.86 2.32
CA GLU A 85 -7.05 -4.23 1.85
C GLU A 85 -5.83 -4.61 2.70
N VAL A 86 -5.99 -4.64 4.04
CA VAL A 86 -4.95 -5.10 4.96
C VAL A 86 -4.57 -6.55 4.65
N ALA A 87 -5.54 -7.46 4.57
CA ALA A 87 -5.29 -8.86 4.29
C ALA A 87 -4.56 -9.04 2.95
N THR A 88 -5.05 -8.40 1.89
CA THR A 88 -4.44 -8.46 0.56
C THR A 88 -2.99 -7.97 0.58
N VAL A 89 -2.67 -6.87 1.25
CA VAL A 89 -1.27 -6.41 1.31
C VAL A 89 -0.35 -7.37 2.05
N PHE A 90 -0.81 -8.00 3.13
CA PHE A 90 -0.02 -9.04 3.80
C PHE A 90 0.16 -10.31 2.95
N ASP A 91 -0.82 -10.67 2.13
CA ASP A 91 -0.69 -11.76 1.16
C ASP A 91 0.35 -11.41 0.07
N LEU A 92 0.34 -10.15 -0.41
CA LEU A 92 1.33 -9.67 -1.39
C LEU A 92 2.75 -9.63 -0.82
N ILE A 93 2.92 -9.22 0.44
CA ILE A 93 4.23 -9.24 1.11
C ILE A 93 4.77 -10.67 1.15
N GLN A 94 3.95 -11.64 1.56
CA GLN A 94 4.36 -13.05 1.60
C GLN A 94 4.72 -13.59 0.22
N LEU A 95 3.93 -13.25 -0.81
CA LEU A 95 4.22 -13.64 -2.19
C LEU A 95 5.55 -13.05 -2.68
N TYR A 96 5.77 -11.76 -2.41
CA TYR A 96 7.00 -11.06 -2.76
C TYR A 96 8.22 -11.68 -2.09
N ASP A 97 8.15 -11.93 -0.77
CA ASP A 97 9.23 -12.56 -0.01
C ASP A 97 9.55 -13.96 -0.55
N LYS A 98 8.52 -14.77 -0.85
CA LYS A 98 8.68 -16.12 -1.42
C LYS A 98 9.38 -16.09 -2.78
N VAL A 99 9.01 -15.17 -3.66
CA VAL A 99 9.62 -15.03 -4.99
C VAL A 99 11.06 -14.52 -4.89
N THR A 100 11.30 -13.50 -4.06
CA THR A 100 12.63 -12.89 -3.90
C THR A 100 13.61 -13.78 -3.15
N SER A 101 13.15 -14.65 -2.26
CA SER A 101 13.98 -15.66 -1.59
C SER A 101 14.30 -16.88 -2.49
N GLY A 102 13.83 -16.91 -3.73
CA GLY A 102 14.02 -18.01 -4.66
C GLY A 102 13.19 -19.27 -4.37
N GLN A 103 12.19 -19.19 -3.49
CA GLN A 103 11.31 -20.31 -3.11
C GLN A 103 10.00 -20.33 -3.92
N GLY A 104 9.78 -19.32 -4.76
CA GLY A 104 8.60 -19.19 -5.62
C GLY A 104 8.63 -20.15 -6.81
N ASN A 105 7.47 -20.72 -7.13
CA ASN A 105 7.27 -21.47 -8.36
C ASN A 105 7.00 -20.51 -9.56
N LYS A 106 6.79 -21.08 -10.76
CA LYS A 106 6.50 -20.28 -11.97
C LYS A 106 5.24 -19.43 -11.83
N GLU A 107 4.21 -19.97 -11.18
CA GLU A 107 2.95 -19.28 -10.96
C GLU A 107 3.12 -18.12 -9.99
N ASP A 108 3.82 -18.33 -8.87
CA ASP A 108 4.15 -17.28 -7.90
C ASP A 108 4.88 -16.11 -8.58
N THR A 109 5.81 -16.41 -9.49
CA THR A 109 6.55 -15.39 -10.24
C THR A 109 5.63 -14.57 -11.16
N ILE A 110 4.69 -15.22 -11.82
CA ILE A 110 3.70 -14.57 -12.69
C ILE A 110 2.75 -13.71 -11.86
N LEU A 111 2.23 -14.25 -10.76
CA LEU A 111 1.32 -13.53 -9.86
C LEU A 111 2.01 -12.34 -9.20
N ASN A 112 3.26 -12.48 -8.77
CA ASN A 112 4.04 -11.38 -8.23
C ASN A 112 4.18 -10.25 -9.24
N ARG A 113 4.41 -10.58 -10.52
CA ARG A 113 4.44 -9.58 -11.59
C ARG A 113 3.06 -8.95 -11.83
N LEU A 114 1.99 -9.73 -11.81
CA LEU A 114 0.65 -9.22 -12.06
C LEU A 114 0.17 -8.27 -10.95
N TYR A 115 0.46 -8.60 -9.69
CA TYR A 115 -0.08 -7.87 -8.55
C TYR A 115 0.81 -6.72 -8.08
N ILE A 116 2.12 -6.78 -8.34
CA ILE A 116 3.10 -5.84 -7.78
C ILE A 116 3.83 -5.04 -8.87
N ALA A 117 4.09 -5.62 -10.05
CA ALA A 117 4.97 -5.01 -11.06
C ALA A 117 4.30 -4.03 -12.02
#